data_AF-A0A6J1NDC5-F1
#
_entry.id   AF-A0A6J1NDC5-F1
#
_cell.length_a   1.000
_cell.length_b   1.000
_cell.length_c   1.000
_cell.angle_alpha   90.00
_cell.angle_beta   90.00
_cell.angle_gamma   90.00
#
_symmetry.space_group_name_H-M   'P 1'
#
loop_
_entity.id
_entity.type
_entity.pdbx_description
1 polymer ?
#
loop_
_entity_poly.entity_id
_entity_poly.type
_entity_poly.pdbx_seq_one_letter_code
_entity_poly.pdbx_strand_id
1 'polypeptide(L)'
;MRHHIKKTANKARIAIHLLHPVFASRLPLKTKIGVYKTYVRPILTYATPAWYSLAGENNRKTLRAQQSKALRQITQAPRFVRNRTIERDLRIETLDEAIKDQAIRAYARTETALHPHIRDIAPWHARPPDRLALPRDILLGNQ
;
A
#
# COMPACT_ATOMS: atom_id res chain seq x y z
N MET A 1 8.84 -1.27 14.54
CA MET A 1 7.87 -1.54 13.44
C MET A 1 6.42 -1.15 13.74
N ARG A 2 5.77 -1.69 14.80
CA ARG A 2 4.34 -1.43 15.10
C ARG A 2 3.98 0.06 15.21
N HIS A 3 4.83 0.86 15.87
CA HIS A 3 4.62 2.30 16.01
C HIS A 3 4.59 3.02 14.66
N HIS A 4 5.51 2.68 13.74
CA HIS A 4 5.55 3.23 12.38
C HIS A 4 4.24 2.95 11.64
N ILE A 5 3.75 1.70 11.66
CA ILE A 5 2.51 1.33 10.96
C ILE A 5 1.31 2.06 11.54
N LYS A 6 1.21 2.16 12.88
CA LYS A 6 0.17 2.94 13.54
C LYS A 6 0.22 4.41 13.11
N LYS A 7 1.40 5.01 13.04
CA LYS A 7 1.60 6.39 12.56
C LYS A 7 1.16 6.54 11.11
N THR A 8 1.53 5.62 10.21
CA THR A 8 1.14 5.62 8.80
C THR A 8 -0.38 5.48 8.63
N ALA A 9 -1.00 4.52 9.33
CA ALA A 9 -2.45 4.33 9.32
C ALA A 9 -3.19 5.57 9.88
N ASN A 10 -2.65 6.21 10.92
CA ASN A 10 -3.23 7.42 11.49
C ASN A 10 -3.12 8.61 10.53
N LYS A 11 -1.98 8.78 9.84
CA LYS A 11 -1.83 9.80 8.79
C LYS A 11 -2.86 9.61 7.68
N ALA A 12 -3.02 8.37 7.20
CA ALA A 12 -4.04 8.06 6.18
C ALA A 12 -5.45 8.36 6.68
N ARG A 13 -5.77 7.97 7.92
CA ARG A 13 -7.07 8.29 8.56
C ARG A 13 -7.33 9.79 8.61
N ILE A 14 -6.34 10.60 9.01
CA ILE A 14 -6.46 12.06 9.05
C ILE A 14 -6.68 12.62 7.65
N ALA A 15 -5.89 12.19 6.66
CA ALA A 15 -6.06 12.63 5.27
C ALA A 15 -7.46 12.29 4.73
N ILE A 16 -7.95 11.07 4.99
CA ILE A 16 -9.30 10.64 4.63
C ILE A 16 -10.36 11.54 5.29
N HIS A 17 -10.19 11.88 6.56
CA HIS A 17 -11.11 12.76 7.28
C HIS A 17 -11.12 14.18 6.70
N LEU A 18 -9.95 14.76 6.42
CA LEU A 18 -9.83 16.09 5.80
C LEU A 18 -10.42 16.11 4.38
N LEU A 19 -10.31 15.01 3.65
CA LEU A 19 -10.86 14.85 2.30
C LEU A 19 -12.35 14.47 2.30
N HIS A 20 -12.99 14.31 3.46
CA HIS A 20 -14.40 13.95 3.55
C HIS A 20 -15.32 14.88 2.73
N PRO A 21 -15.17 16.22 2.75
CA PRO A 21 -16.00 17.10 1.93
C PRO A 21 -15.91 16.79 0.43
N VAL A 22 -14.71 16.43 -0.04
CA VAL A 22 -14.47 16.05 -1.45
C VAL A 22 -15.08 14.69 -1.75
N PHE A 23 -14.88 13.69 -0.89
CA PHE A 23 -15.41 12.33 -1.09
C PHE A 23 -16.94 12.27 -1.01
N ALA A 24 -17.56 13.09 -0.16
CA ALA A 24 -19.01 13.18 0.00
C ALA A 24 -19.69 14.14 -1.00
N SER A 25 -18.93 14.94 -1.76
CA SER A 25 -19.49 15.90 -2.72
C SER A 25 -20.21 15.25 -3.92
N ARG A 26 -20.82 16.07 -4.78
CA ARG A 26 -21.39 15.63 -6.07
C ARG A 26 -20.36 15.56 -7.22
N LEU A 27 -19.07 15.65 -6.92
CA LEU A 27 -18.02 15.56 -7.94
C LEU A 27 -18.06 14.21 -8.68
N PRO A 28 -17.62 14.15 -9.95
CA PRO A 28 -17.52 12.91 -10.69
C PRO A 28 -16.68 11.87 -9.94
N LEU A 29 -17.11 10.61 -9.98
CA LEU A 29 -16.43 9.50 -9.29
C LEU A 29 -14.94 9.40 -9.67
N LYS A 30 -14.63 9.60 -10.96
CA LYS A 30 -13.25 9.62 -11.48
C LYS A 30 -12.38 10.67 -10.78
N THR A 31 -12.91 11.85 -10.52
CA THR A 31 -12.20 12.94 -9.82
C THR A 31 -11.91 12.56 -8.38
N LYS A 32 -12.89 12.01 -7.66
CA LYS A 32 -12.72 11.55 -6.27
C LYS A 32 -11.68 10.42 -6.17
N ILE A 33 -11.69 9.49 -7.11
CA ILE A 33 -10.68 8.42 -7.21
C ILE A 33 -9.29 9.03 -7.48
N GLY A 34 -9.20 10.04 -8.34
CA GLY A 34 -7.96 10.78 -8.58
C GLY A 34 -7.40 11.36 -7.28
N VAL A 35 -8.23 12.06 -6.51
CA VAL A 35 -7.86 12.61 -5.20
C VAL A 35 -7.38 11.52 -4.24
N TYR A 36 -8.06 10.38 -4.18
CA TYR A 36 -7.60 9.23 -3.38
C TYR A 36 -6.22 8.72 -3.80
N LYS A 37 -6.01 8.54 -5.11
CA LYS A 37 -4.74 8.06 -5.67
C LYS A 37 -3.60 9.06 -5.43
N THR A 38 -3.88 10.36 -5.40
CA THR A 38 -2.86 11.40 -5.20
C THR A 38 -2.51 11.61 -3.72
N TYR A 39 -3.48 11.55 -2.80
CA TYR A 39 -3.23 11.93 -1.40
C TYR A 39 -3.22 10.75 -0.42
N VAL A 40 -4.17 9.82 -0.54
CA VAL A 40 -4.34 8.73 0.44
C VAL A 40 -3.47 7.53 0.09
N ARG A 41 -3.49 7.11 -1.18
CA ARG A 41 -2.73 5.95 -1.65
C ARG A 41 -1.23 6.08 -1.35
N PRO A 42 -0.56 7.22 -1.62
CA PRO A 42 0.88 7.33 -1.37
C PRO A 42 1.23 7.29 0.11
N ILE A 43 0.35 7.77 1.00
CA ILE A 43 0.54 7.64 2.46
C ILE A 43 0.54 6.17 2.85
N LEU A 44 -0.38 5.37 2.32
CA LEU A 44 -0.49 3.94 2.63
C LEU A 44 0.64 3.10 2.02
N THR A 45 1.13 3.50 0.84
CA THR A 45 2.18 2.77 0.11
C THR A 45 3.57 3.35 0.30
N TYR A 46 3.76 4.27 1.26
CA TYR A 46 5.07 4.89 1.47
C TYR A 46 6.08 3.88 2.03
N ALA A 47 7.21 3.75 1.33
CA ALA A 47 8.32 2.86 1.68
C ALA A 47 7.91 1.40 1.96
N THR A 48 6.73 0.98 1.52
CA THR A 48 6.17 -0.34 1.80
C THR A 48 7.02 -1.50 1.28
N PRO A 49 7.75 -1.40 0.13
CA PRO A 49 8.69 -2.45 -0.26
C PRO A 49 9.72 -2.80 0.83
N ALA A 50 10.11 -1.84 1.66
CA ALA A 50 11.13 -2.04 2.68
C ALA A 50 10.61 -2.70 3.97
N TRP A 51 9.31 -2.64 4.26
CA TRP A 51 8.83 -3.01 5.59
C TRP A 51 7.48 -3.74 5.65
N TYR A 52 6.69 -3.73 4.57
CA TYR A 52 5.32 -4.24 4.61
C TYR A 52 5.26 -5.75 4.80
N SER A 53 6.12 -6.51 4.13
CA SER A 53 6.22 -7.96 4.27
C SER A 53 6.66 -8.40 5.66
N LEU A 54 7.43 -7.56 6.37
CA LEU A 54 7.85 -7.78 7.76
C LEU A 54 6.75 -7.46 8.78
N ALA A 55 5.64 -6.85 8.36
CA ALA A 55 4.55 -6.50 9.25
C ALA A 55 3.68 -7.72 9.60
N GLY A 56 3.37 -7.89 10.89
CA GLY A 56 2.36 -8.85 11.33
C GLY A 56 0.98 -8.59 10.71
N GLU A 57 0.19 -9.64 10.52
CA GLU A 57 -1.09 -9.59 9.78
C GLU A 57 -2.09 -8.56 10.33
N ASN A 58 -2.16 -8.38 11.66
CA ASN A 58 -3.03 -7.38 12.28
C ASN A 58 -2.68 -5.94 11.84
N ASN A 59 -1.39 -5.66 11.66
CA ASN A 59 -0.95 -4.35 11.18
C ASN A 59 -1.27 -4.17 9.70
N ARG A 60 -1.08 -5.21 8.87
CA ARG A 60 -1.45 -5.19 7.45
C ARG A 60 -2.96 -4.99 7.27
N LYS A 61 -3.79 -5.71 8.04
CA LYS A 61 -5.25 -5.52 8.11
C LYS A 61 -5.63 -4.08 8.44
N THR A 62 -4.91 -3.44 9.36
CA THR A 62 -5.17 -2.03 9.73
C THR A 62 -4.96 -1.08 8.53
N LEU A 63 -3.93 -1.32 7.72
CA LEU A 63 -3.65 -0.50 6.53
C LEU A 63 -4.68 -0.78 5.41
N ARG A 64 -5.00 -2.05 5.14
CA ARG A 64 -6.08 -2.43 4.19
C ARG A 64 -7.41 -1.78 4.58
N ALA A 65 -7.71 -1.74 5.89
CA ALA A 65 -8.93 -1.11 6.39
C ALA A 65 -9.00 0.40 6.08
N GLN A 66 -7.89 1.13 6.09
CA GLN A 66 -7.89 2.55 5.71
C GLN A 66 -8.21 2.74 4.23
N GLN A 67 -7.66 1.91 3.34
CA GLN A 67 -8.04 1.88 1.93
C GLN A 67 -9.53 1.60 1.77
N SER A 68 -10.03 0.52 2.38
CA SER A 68 -11.45 0.16 2.30
C SER A 68 -12.38 1.26 2.81
N LYS A 69 -12.00 1.97 3.88
CA LYS A 69 -12.74 3.13 4.39
C LYS A 69 -12.80 4.27 3.39
N ALA A 70 -11.67 4.64 2.80
CA ALA A 70 -11.62 5.70 1.79
C ALA A 70 -12.47 5.36 0.58
N LEU A 71 -12.32 4.14 0.01
CA LEU A 71 -13.07 3.72 -1.17
C LEU A 71 -14.58 3.70 -0.90
N ARG A 72 -15.00 3.19 0.27
CA ARG A 72 -16.41 3.19 0.67
C ARG A 72 -16.99 4.59 0.80
N GLN A 73 -16.23 5.55 1.33
CA GLN A 73 -16.65 6.94 1.40
C GLN A 73 -16.78 7.57 0.01
N ILE A 74 -15.86 7.25 -0.90
CA ILE A 74 -15.91 7.75 -2.29
C ILE A 74 -17.17 7.24 -3.02
N THR A 75 -17.52 5.97 -2.82
CA THR A 75 -18.68 5.35 -3.49
C THR A 75 -19.99 5.50 -2.73
N GLN A 76 -19.96 6.01 -1.49
CA GLN A 76 -21.11 6.04 -0.59
C GLN A 76 -21.79 4.65 -0.47
N ALA A 77 -21.00 3.59 -0.48
CA ALA A 77 -21.53 2.22 -0.56
C ALA A 77 -22.09 1.74 0.81
N PRO A 78 -23.32 1.17 0.84
CA PRO A 78 -23.91 0.59 2.04
C PRO A 78 -23.07 -0.52 2.66
N ARG A 79 -23.21 -0.72 3.97
CA ARG A 79 -22.38 -1.68 4.76
C ARG A 79 -22.40 -3.11 4.24
N PHE A 80 -23.52 -3.57 3.66
CA PHE A 80 -23.65 -4.93 3.14
C PHE A 80 -22.84 -5.18 1.85
N VAL A 81 -22.44 -4.13 1.13
CA VAL A 81 -21.57 -4.25 -0.05
C VAL A 81 -20.17 -4.64 0.41
N ARG A 82 -19.64 -5.75 -0.11
CA ARG A 82 -18.30 -6.25 0.25
C ARG A 82 -17.21 -5.30 -0.25
N ASN A 83 -16.14 -5.09 0.53
CA ASN A 83 -15.03 -4.21 0.14
C ASN A 83 -14.37 -4.66 -1.18
N ARG A 84 -14.21 -5.98 -1.38
CA ARG A 84 -13.67 -6.54 -2.62
C ARG A 84 -14.52 -6.21 -3.85
N THR A 85 -15.85 -6.11 -3.69
CA THR A 85 -16.76 -5.67 -4.75
C THR A 85 -16.48 -4.22 -5.14
N ILE A 86 -16.32 -3.34 -4.15
CA ILE A 86 -15.98 -1.92 -4.38
C ILE A 86 -14.63 -1.81 -5.12
N GLU A 87 -13.60 -2.53 -4.65
CA GLU A 87 -12.27 -2.52 -5.28
C GLU A 87 -12.33 -2.98 -6.75
N ARG A 88 -13.03 -4.09 -7.02
CA ARG A 88 -13.24 -4.62 -8.36
C ARG A 88 -13.97 -3.62 -9.27
N ASP A 89 -15.09 -3.06 -8.81
CA ASP A 89 -15.93 -2.17 -9.62
C ASP A 89 -15.21 -0.85 -9.92
N LEU A 90 -14.40 -0.36 -8.97
CA LEU A 90 -13.53 0.82 -9.17
C LEU A 90 -12.25 0.51 -9.95
N ARG A 91 -11.95 -0.76 -10.24
CA ARG A 91 -10.68 -1.22 -10.81
C ARG A 91 -9.46 -0.71 -10.03
N ILE A 92 -9.52 -0.82 -8.71
CA ILE A 92 -8.45 -0.42 -7.80
C ILE A 92 -7.81 -1.68 -7.24
N GLU A 93 -6.51 -1.82 -7.43
CA GLU A 93 -5.70 -2.88 -6.84
C GLU A 93 -5.80 -2.87 -5.32
N THR A 94 -5.81 -4.06 -4.74
CA THR A 94 -5.67 -4.23 -3.30
C THR A 94 -4.36 -3.61 -2.83
N LEU A 95 -4.28 -3.31 -1.53
CA LEU A 95 -3.06 -2.73 -0.99
C LEU A 95 -1.87 -3.69 -1.13
N ASP A 96 -2.10 -4.99 -0.90
CA ASP A 96 -1.06 -6.01 -1.02
C ASP A 96 -0.53 -6.14 -2.47
N GLU A 97 -1.42 -6.14 -3.47
CA GLU A 97 -1.05 -6.19 -4.89
C GLU A 97 -0.18 -5.00 -5.29
N ALA A 98 -0.61 -3.77 -4.98
CA ALA A 98 0.17 -2.60 -5.36
C ALA A 98 1.51 -2.51 -4.65
N ILE A 99 1.61 -3.00 -3.42
CA ILE A 99 2.89 -3.05 -2.71
C ILE A 99 3.82 -4.07 -3.36
N LYS A 100 3.30 -5.23 -3.76
CA LYS A 100 4.08 -6.24 -4.51
C LYS A 100 4.59 -5.65 -5.82
N ASP A 101 3.72 -5.00 -6.58
CA ASP A 101 4.06 -4.36 -7.85
C ASP A 101 5.12 -3.26 -7.69
N GLN A 102 4.96 -2.40 -6.68
CA GLN A 102 5.94 -1.37 -6.34
C GLN A 102 7.28 -1.97 -5.92
N ALA A 103 7.26 -3.05 -5.15
CA ALA A 103 8.47 -3.72 -4.70
C ALA A 103 9.24 -4.33 -5.87
N ILE A 104 8.56 -5.06 -6.75
CA ILE A 104 9.16 -5.63 -7.97
C ILE A 104 9.84 -4.52 -8.79
N ARG A 105 9.12 -3.42 -9.06
CA ARG A 105 9.67 -2.29 -9.84
C ARG A 105 10.82 -1.60 -9.11
N ALA A 106 10.75 -1.45 -7.79
CA ALA A 106 11.82 -0.84 -7.02
C ALA A 106 13.09 -1.69 -7.06
N TYR A 107 12.99 -3.00 -6.85
CA TYR A 107 14.14 -3.90 -6.88
C TYR A 107 14.75 -4.02 -8.28
N ALA A 108 13.94 -4.09 -9.34
CA ALA A 108 14.44 -4.10 -10.72
C ALA A 108 15.22 -2.81 -11.05
N ARG A 109 14.79 -1.65 -10.53
CA ARG A 109 15.53 -0.38 -10.68
C ARG A 109 16.85 -0.39 -9.91
N THR A 110 16.89 -0.98 -8.72
CA THR A 110 18.15 -1.07 -7.97
C THR A 110 19.16 -1.97 -8.69
N GLU A 111 18.72 -3.08 -9.30
CA GLU A 111 19.61 -3.99 -10.05
C GLU A 111 20.21 -3.35 -11.29
N THR A 112 19.42 -2.53 -12.00
CA THR A 112 19.82 -1.83 -13.22
C THR A 112 20.53 -0.50 -12.96
N ALA A 113 20.77 -0.13 -11.69
CA ALA A 113 21.38 1.14 -11.34
C ALA A 113 22.84 1.23 -11.81
N LEU A 114 23.24 2.41 -12.30
CA LEU A 114 24.61 2.67 -12.75
C LEU A 114 25.62 2.44 -11.61
N HIS A 115 25.31 2.90 -10.40
CA HIS A 115 26.25 2.88 -9.29
C HIS A 115 26.17 1.60 -8.45
N PRO A 116 27.31 0.94 -8.14
CA PRO A 116 27.34 -0.31 -7.38
C PRO A 116 26.64 -0.22 -6.02
N HIS A 117 26.90 0.86 -5.27
CA HIS A 117 26.29 1.06 -3.95
C HIS A 117 24.76 1.10 -3.96
N ILE A 118 24.11 1.41 -5.11
CA ILE A 118 22.64 1.38 -5.25
C ILE A 118 22.16 -0.06 -5.52
N ARG A 119 22.90 -0.83 -6.31
CA ARG A 119 22.61 -2.26 -6.56
C ARG A 119 22.67 -3.06 -5.27
N ASP A 120 23.58 -2.68 -4.39
CA ASP A 120 23.84 -3.35 -3.12
C ASP A 120 22.89 -2.89 -1.98
N ILE A 121 21.92 -2.00 -2.23
CA ILE A 121 20.95 -1.55 -1.20
C ILE A 121 20.03 -2.69 -0.75
N ALA A 122 19.64 -3.56 -1.67
CA ALA A 122 18.71 -4.65 -1.40
C ALA A 122 19.10 -5.91 -2.19
N PRO A 123 20.25 -6.53 -1.88
CA PRO A 123 20.70 -7.74 -2.54
C PRO A 123 19.67 -8.87 -2.40
N TRP A 124 19.59 -9.71 -3.42
CA TRP A 124 18.78 -10.93 -3.35
C TRP A 124 19.58 -12.03 -2.67
N HIS A 125 18.95 -12.72 -1.71
CA HIS A 125 19.58 -13.83 -1.01
C HIS A 125 18.77 -15.11 -1.21
N ALA A 126 19.39 -16.13 -1.83
CA ALA A 126 18.81 -17.48 -1.88
C ALA A 126 18.62 -18.09 -0.47
N ARG A 127 19.50 -17.72 0.47
CA ARG A 127 19.41 -18.03 1.90
C ARG A 127 19.85 -16.79 2.69
N PRO A 128 18.99 -16.20 3.55
CA PRO A 128 19.35 -15.02 4.31
C PRO A 128 20.50 -15.30 5.30
N PRO A 129 21.47 -14.38 5.45
CA PRO A 129 22.65 -14.60 6.30
C PRO A 129 22.29 -14.83 7.78
N ASP A 130 21.28 -14.13 8.30
CA ASP A 130 20.89 -14.20 9.73
C ASP A 130 19.67 -15.10 9.99
N ARG A 131 19.27 -15.97 9.04
CA ARG A 131 17.99 -16.72 9.04
C ARG A 131 16.72 -15.85 9.10
N LEU A 132 16.85 -14.52 9.13
CA LEU A 132 15.75 -13.57 9.07
C LEU A 132 15.37 -13.33 7.63
N ALA A 133 14.10 -13.57 7.28
CA ALA A 133 13.61 -13.32 5.94
C ALA A 133 13.60 -11.81 5.63
N LEU A 134 14.27 -11.41 4.54
CA LEU A 134 14.33 -10.02 4.12
C LEU A 134 13.09 -9.61 3.33
N PRO A 135 12.74 -8.31 3.30
CA PRO A 135 11.54 -7.85 2.60
C PRO A 135 11.48 -8.29 1.14
N ARG A 136 12.63 -8.23 0.44
CA ARG A 136 12.79 -8.64 -0.95
C ARG A 136 12.49 -10.11 -1.13
N ASP A 137 13.07 -10.96 -0.28
CA ASP A 137 12.94 -12.41 -0.37
C ASP A 137 11.50 -12.85 -0.07
N ILE A 138 10.80 -12.22 0.88
CA ILE A 138 9.40 -12.54 1.20
C ILE A 138 8.46 -12.13 0.05
N LEU A 139 8.72 -10.98 -0.57
CA LEU A 139 7.86 -10.45 -1.63
C LEU A 139 8.07 -11.17 -2.97
N LEU A 140 9.28 -11.66 -3.23
CA LEU A 140 9.66 -12.30 -4.49
C LEU A 140 9.74 -13.84 -4.43
N GLY A 141 9.93 -14.43 -3.25
CA GLY A 141 10.18 -15.86 -3.06
C GLY A 141 8.94 -16.76 -2.91
N ASN A 142 7.74 -16.19 -2.83
CA ASN A 142 6.48 -16.95 -2.83
C ASN A 142 5.96 -17.20 -4.26
N GLN A 143 6.83 -17.64 -5.18
CA GLN A 143 6.46 -18.06 -6.53
C GLN A 143 6.24 -19.56 -6.60
#